data_AF-A0A1N6XZM6-F1
#
_entry.id   AF-A0A1N6XZM6-F1
#
_cell.length_a   1.000
_cell.length_b   1.000
_cell.length_c   1.000
_cell.angle_alpha   90.00
_cell.angle_beta   90.00
_cell.angle_gamma   90.00
#
_symmetry.space_group_name_H-M   'P 1'
#
loop_
_entity.id
_entity.type
_entity.pdbx_description
1 polymer ?
#
loop_
_entity_poly.entity_id
_entity_poly.type
_entity_poly.pdbx_seq_one_letter_code
_entity_poly.pdbx_strand_id
1 'polypeptide(L)'
;MSADTLLALVVFAFATSITPGPNNMMLFASGVNFGFRRTIPHMLGIGAGFFLLLIGVGLGLGAVLSAYPPAFIALKVAGGLYLLWIAWKIGSSRTMGEGEAKARPMSFLAAAAFQWVNPKAWVMAVTAMAVYPNPEHYALTVGIVALVFAAVNVPSVSTWAGFGSALREWLSVPVRLKWFNITMAVLLVLSLWPMLN
;
A
#
# COMPACT_ATOMS: atom_id res chain seq x y z
N MET A 1 22.87 -15.08 1.30
CA MET A 1 22.71 -13.77 0.64
C MET A 1 23.88 -12.90 1.08
N SER A 2 24.62 -12.26 0.16
CA SER A 2 25.75 -11.41 0.56
C SER A 2 25.26 -10.12 1.24
N ALA A 3 26.16 -9.45 1.96
CA ALA A 3 25.86 -8.17 2.61
C ALA A 3 25.44 -7.10 1.59
N ASP A 4 26.08 -7.04 0.43
CA ASP A 4 25.76 -6.09 -0.63
C ASP A 4 24.36 -6.32 -1.21
N THR A 5 23.97 -7.58 -1.42
CA THR A 5 22.62 -7.93 -1.88
C THR A 5 21.57 -7.59 -0.82
N LEU A 6 21.87 -7.82 0.47
CA LEU A 6 20.98 -7.43 1.56
C LEU A 6 20.80 -5.92 1.63
N LEU A 7 21.88 -5.15 1.51
CA LEU A 7 21.82 -3.70 1.50
C LEU A 7 21.01 -3.19 0.30
N ALA A 8 21.26 -3.73 -0.90
CA ALA A 8 20.50 -3.39 -2.09
C ALA A 8 19.01 -3.69 -1.94
N LEU A 9 18.66 -4.84 -1.34
CA LEU A 9 17.28 -5.20 -1.02
C LEU A 9 16.64 -4.22 -0.04
N VAL A 10 17.34 -3.85 1.04
CA VAL A 10 16.83 -2.88 2.03
C VAL A 10 16.58 -1.51 1.37
N VAL A 11 17.53 -1.02 0.57
CA VAL A 11 17.41 0.25 -0.16
C VAL A 11 16.24 0.20 -1.14
N PHE A 12 16.11 -0.89 -1.91
CA PHE A 12 15.00 -1.08 -2.83
C PHE A 12 13.66 -1.13 -2.09
N ALA A 13 13.57 -1.91 -1.01
CA ALA A 13 12.37 -2.02 -0.20
C ALA A 13 11.97 -0.67 0.39
N PHE A 14 12.94 0.12 0.86
CA PHE A 14 12.70 1.45 1.41
C PHE A 14 12.23 2.41 0.33
N ALA A 15 12.98 2.55 -0.76
CA ALA A 15 12.67 3.47 -1.85
C ALA A 15 11.27 3.20 -2.41
N THR A 16 10.93 1.94 -2.65
CA THR A 16 9.62 1.56 -3.19
C THR A 16 8.48 1.74 -2.19
N SER A 17 8.73 1.46 -0.89
CA SER A 17 7.72 1.58 0.16
C SER A 17 7.45 3.02 0.59
N ILE A 18 8.47 3.89 0.67
CA ILE A 18 8.30 5.28 1.10
C ILE A 18 7.70 6.17 0.01
N THR A 19 7.93 5.84 -1.27
CA THR A 19 7.47 6.63 -2.41
C THR A 19 5.94 6.77 -2.41
N PRO A 20 5.39 7.94 -2.77
CA PRO A 20 3.94 8.14 -2.87
C PRO A 20 3.25 7.06 -3.70
N GLY A 21 2.05 6.68 -3.28
CA GLY A 21 1.24 5.65 -3.93
C GLY A 21 -0.01 5.33 -3.11
N PRO A 22 -0.83 4.37 -3.57
CA PRO A 22 -2.15 4.14 -2.97
C PRO A 22 -2.14 3.92 -1.45
N ASN A 23 -1.33 2.97 -0.96
CA ASN A 23 -1.21 2.68 0.47
C ASN A 23 -0.83 3.93 1.28
N ASN A 24 0.20 4.65 0.85
CA ASN A 24 0.73 5.82 1.55
C ASN A 24 -0.28 6.99 1.57
N MET A 25 -0.98 7.21 0.46
CA MET A 25 -2.02 8.22 0.36
C MET A 25 -3.22 7.90 1.26
N MET A 26 -3.64 6.64 1.27
CA MET A 26 -4.73 6.18 2.13
C MET A 26 -4.36 6.24 3.62
N LEU A 27 -3.11 5.96 3.98
CA LEU A 27 -2.60 6.09 5.35
C LEU A 27 -2.47 7.53 5.80
N PHE A 28 -1.98 8.41 4.93
CA PHE A 28 -1.97 9.84 5.19
C PHE A 28 -3.38 10.34 5.46
N ALA A 29 -4.33 10.04 4.56
CA ALA A 29 -5.72 10.43 4.72
C ALA A 29 -6.33 9.85 5.99
N SER A 30 -5.99 8.61 6.33
CA SER A 30 -6.40 7.98 7.59
C SER A 30 -5.82 8.69 8.82
N GLY A 31 -4.54 9.10 8.76
CA GLY A 31 -3.89 9.89 9.80
C GLY A 31 -4.57 11.24 10.03
N VAL A 32 -4.93 11.96 8.96
CA VAL A 32 -5.69 13.22 9.05
C VAL A 32 -7.07 12.97 9.68
N ASN A 33 -7.85 12.06 9.11
CA ASN A 33 -9.26 11.90 9.47
C ASN A 33 -9.47 11.21 10.82
N PHE A 34 -8.61 10.27 11.18
CA PHE A 34 -8.80 9.37 12.32
C PHE A 34 -7.66 9.39 13.35
N GLY A 35 -6.54 10.05 13.04
CA GLY A 35 -5.34 10.07 13.87
C GLY A 35 -4.47 8.82 13.74
N PHE A 36 -3.24 8.90 14.26
CA PHE A 36 -2.25 7.82 14.16
C PHE A 36 -2.71 6.51 14.81
N ARG A 37 -3.16 6.56 16.08
CA ARG A 37 -3.53 5.36 16.85
C ARG A 37 -4.61 4.51 16.18
N ARG A 38 -5.64 5.14 15.61
CA ARG A 38 -6.72 4.43 14.91
C ARG A 38 -6.27 3.88 13.54
N THR A 39 -5.16 4.38 13.00
CA THR A 39 -4.60 3.96 11.71
C THR A 39 -3.69 2.73 11.82
N ILE A 40 -3.27 2.33 13.03
CA ILE A 40 -2.38 1.17 13.25
C ILE A 40 -2.90 -0.13 12.61
N PRO A 41 -4.18 -0.52 12.74
CA PRO A 41 -4.68 -1.74 12.09
C PRO A 41 -4.53 -1.71 10.57
N HIS A 42 -4.73 -0.56 9.94
CA HIS A 42 -4.52 -0.36 8.50
C HIS A 42 -3.05 -0.57 8.13
N MET A 43 -2.13 0.03 8.88
CA MET A 43 -0.68 -0.10 8.66
C MET A 43 -0.21 -1.56 8.74
N LEU A 44 -0.63 -2.26 9.80
CA LEU A 44 -0.30 -3.67 9.99
C LEU A 44 -0.92 -4.56 8.91
N GLY A 45 -2.13 -4.23 8.45
CA GLY A 45 -2.80 -4.92 7.36
C GLY A 45 -2.02 -4.80 6.04
N ILE A 46 -1.49 -3.61 5.72
CA ILE A 46 -0.61 -3.41 4.56
C ILE A 46 0.63 -4.31 4.68
N GLY A 47 1.31 -4.28 5.82
CA GLY A 47 2.51 -5.09 6.05
C GLY A 47 2.24 -6.59 5.90
N ALA A 48 1.20 -7.10 6.58
CA ALA A 48 0.83 -8.51 6.54
C ALA A 48 0.35 -8.96 5.16
N GLY A 49 -0.52 -8.18 4.51
CA GLY A 49 -0.99 -8.49 3.16
C GLY A 49 0.13 -8.51 2.14
N PHE A 50 1.08 -7.58 2.25
CA PHE A 50 2.19 -7.49 1.32
C PHE A 50 3.23 -8.58 1.56
N PHE A 51 3.47 -8.94 2.82
CA PHE A 51 4.26 -10.12 3.18
C PHE A 51 3.67 -11.39 2.55
N LEU A 52 2.36 -11.61 2.68
CA LEU A 52 1.70 -12.77 2.07
C LEU A 52 1.75 -12.75 0.53
N LEU A 53 1.60 -11.57 -0.07
CA LEU A 53 1.76 -11.41 -1.52
C LEU A 53 3.18 -11.78 -1.97
N LEU A 54 4.21 -11.32 -1.26
CA LEU A 54 5.61 -11.66 -1.54
C LEU A 54 5.83 -13.17 -1.47
N ILE A 55 5.35 -13.83 -0.40
CA ILE A 55 5.41 -15.29 -0.30
C ILE A 55 4.69 -15.96 -1.47
N GLY A 56 3.48 -15.52 -1.83
CA GLY A 56 2.74 -16.05 -2.96
C GLY A 56 3.50 -15.93 -4.28
N VAL A 57 4.04 -14.75 -4.58
CA VAL A 57 4.86 -14.52 -5.78
C VAL A 57 6.12 -15.38 -5.77
N GLY A 58 6.81 -15.47 -4.63
CA GLY A 58 7.96 -16.34 -4.44
C GLY A 58 7.64 -17.84 -4.59
N LEU A 59 6.40 -18.27 -4.34
CA LEU A 59 5.95 -19.64 -4.59
C LEU A 59 5.46 -19.88 -6.03
N GLY A 60 5.63 -18.90 -6.92
CA GLY A 60 5.32 -19.05 -8.35
C GLY A 60 3.97 -18.45 -8.78
N LEU A 61 3.26 -17.73 -7.90
CA LEU A 61 1.99 -17.08 -8.28
C LEU A 61 2.14 -16.11 -9.45
N GLY A 62 3.29 -15.44 -9.57
CA GLY A 62 3.59 -14.55 -10.70
C GLY A 62 3.62 -15.29 -12.04
N ALA A 63 4.16 -16.52 -12.06
CA ALA A 63 4.19 -17.36 -13.25
C ALA A 63 2.77 -17.85 -13.62
N VAL A 64 1.95 -18.20 -12.62
CA VAL A 64 0.55 -18.60 -12.83
C VAL A 64 -0.26 -17.47 -13.46
N LEU A 65 -0.13 -16.24 -12.95
CA LEU A 65 -0.84 -15.10 -13.51
C LEU A 65 -0.35 -14.70 -14.90
N SER A 66 0.93 -14.93 -15.20
CA SER A 66 1.49 -14.73 -16.54
C SER A 66 0.95 -15.78 -17.53
N ALA A 67 0.72 -17.01 -17.07
CA ALA A 67 0.11 -18.08 -17.85
C ALA A 67 -1.41 -17.88 -18.06
N TYR A 68 -2.08 -17.11 -17.20
CA TYR A 68 -3.51 -16.80 -17.32
C TYR A 68 -3.79 -15.28 -17.26
N PRO A 69 -3.51 -14.56 -18.36
CA PRO A 69 -3.69 -13.10 -18.46
C PRO A 69 -5.09 -12.58 -18.05
N PRO A 70 -6.20 -13.27 -18.33
CA PRO A 70 -7.53 -12.78 -17.92
C PRO A 70 -7.67 -12.58 -16.40
N ALA A 71 -7.08 -13.43 -15.56
CA ALA A 71 -7.13 -13.23 -14.10
C ALA A 71 -6.35 -11.98 -13.69
N PHE A 72 -5.21 -11.72 -14.31
CA PHE A 72 -4.42 -10.52 -14.02
C PHE A 72 -5.17 -9.25 -14.44
N ILE A 73 -5.87 -9.26 -15.57
CA ILE A 73 -6.74 -8.16 -16.01
C ILE A 73 -7.89 -7.96 -15.03
N ALA A 74 -8.58 -9.03 -14.64
CA ALA A 74 -9.67 -8.95 -13.66
C ALA A 74 -9.21 -8.33 -12.34
N LEU A 75 -8.02 -8.70 -11.86
CA LEU A 75 -7.41 -8.16 -10.66
C LEU A 75 -7.08 -6.66 -10.79
N LYS A 76 -6.50 -6.25 -11.94
CA LYS A 76 -6.26 -4.83 -12.27
C LYS A 76 -7.57 -4.03 -12.26
N VAL A 77 -8.62 -4.53 -12.92
CA VAL A 77 -9.91 -3.85 -12.99
C VAL A 77 -10.56 -3.73 -11.61
N ALA A 78 -10.61 -4.83 -10.84
CA ALA A 78 -11.16 -4.83 -9.49
C ALA A 78 -10.42 -3.85 -8.57
N GLY A 79 -9.09 -3.84 -8.62
CA GLY A 79 -8.25 -2.91 -7.85
C GLY A 79 -8.46 -1.46 -8.24
N GLY A 80 -8.52 -1.18 -9.54
CA GLY A 80 -8.78 0.15 -10.08
C GLY A 80 -10.15 0.69 -9.66
N LEU A 81 -11.20 -0.11 -9.80
CA LEU A 81 -12.56 0.26 -9.36
C LEU A 81 -12.62 0.51 -7.86
N TYR A 82 -11.96 -0.34 -7.06
CA TYR A 82 -11.89 -0.15 -5.61
C TYR A 82 -11.15 1.14 -5.23
N LEU A 83 -10.05 1.45 -5.93
CA LEU A 83 -9.31 2.69 -5.71
C LEU A 83 -10.07 3.94 -6.13
N LEU A 84 -10.84 3.89 -7.23
CA LEU A 84 -11.76 4.95 -7.62
C LEU A 84 -12.83 5.16 -6.55
N TRP A 85 -13.38 4.08 -5.98
CA TRP A 85 -14.32 4.15 -4.88
C TRP A 85 -13.71 4.80 -3.62
N ILE A 86 -12.48 4.41 -3.23
CA ILE A 86 -11.77 5.04 -2.11
C ILE A 86 -11.47 6.52 -2.41
N ALA A 87 -11.01 6.85 -3.61
CA ALA A 87 -10.73 8.22 -4.01
C ALA A 87 -11.99 9.08 -3.93
N TRP A 88 -13.13 8.57 -4.39
CA TRP A 88 -14.42 9.24 -4.26
C TRP A 88 -14.82 9.45 -2.80
N LYS A 89 -14.62 8.44 -1.93
CA LYS A 89 -14.91 8.56 -0.49
C LYS A 89 -14.02 9.60 0.21
N ILE A 90 -12.73 9.65 -0.14
CA ILE A 90 -11.80 10.66 0.38
C ILE A 90 -12.22 12.04 -0.13
N GLY A 91 -12.36 12.20 -1.45
CA GLY A 91 -12.66 13.47 -2.11
C GLY A 91 -14.04 14.06 -1.80
N SER A 92 -15.00 13.23 -1.37
CA SER A 92 -16.33 13.68 -0.92
C SER A 92 -16.40 14.04 0.56
N SER A 93 -15.41 13.69 1.38
CA SER A 93 -15.38 14.03 2.81
C SER A 93 -15.20 15.54 3.03
N ARG A 94 -16.03 16.12 3.92
CA ARG A 94 -16.07 17.58 4.22
C ARG A 94 -15.84 17.91 5.69
N THR A 95 -15.85 16.91 6.56
CA THR A 95 -15.75 17.02 8.01
C THR A 95 -14.77 15.96 8.49
N MET A 96 -13.91 16.31 9.44
CA MET A 96 -13.02 15.32 10.04
C MET A 96 -13.83 14.38 10.91
N GLY A 97 -13.93 13.12 10.50
CA GLY A 97 -14.51 12.06 11.32
C GLY A 97 -16.03 12.05 11.49
N GLU A 98 -16.80 12.86 10.77
CA GLU A 98 -18.28 12.88 10.90
C GLU A 98 -19.01 12.70 9.58
N GLY A 99 -19.69 11.56 9.50
CA GLY A 99 -20.67 11.15 8.50
C GLY A 99 -21.16 9.77 8.94
N GLU A 100 -22.12 9.77 9.86
CA GLU A 100 -22.65 8.62 10.61
C GLU A 100 -21.69 7.97 11.62
N ALA A 101 -22.25 7.39 12.69
CA ALA A 101 -21.58 6.73 13.81
C ALA A 101 -20.67 5.52 13.45
N LYS A 102 -20.16 5.41 12.21
CA LYS A 102 -19.37 4.27 11.69
C LYS A 102 -18.25 4.63 10.72
N ALA A 103 -17.88 5.90 10.51
CA ALA A 103 -16.69 6.21 9.69
C ALA A 103 -15.41 5.65 10.37
N ARG A 104 -14.88 4.57 9.82
CA ARG A 104 -13.68 3.87 10.33
C ARG A 104 -12.55 3.91 9.31
N PRO A 105 -11.28 3.94 9.76
CA PRO A 105 -10.14 3.59 8.95
C PRO A 105 -10.36 2.25 8.23
N MET A 106 -9.64 2.04 7.15
CA MET A 106 -9.55 0.72 6.55
C MET A 106 -9.13 -0.31 7.60
N SER A 107 -9.87 -1.41 7.70
CA SER A 107 -9.56 -2.46 8.67
C SER A 107 -8.28 -3.19 8.28
N PHE A 108 -7.69 -3.91 9.23
CA PHE A 108 -6.55 -4.79 8.97
C PHE A 108 -6.79 -5.74 7.79
N LEU A 109 -7.92 -6.45 7.81
CA LEU A 109 -8.26 -7.42 6.76
C LEU A 109 -8.50 -6.74 5.41
N ALA A 110 -9.18 -5.59 5.38
CA ALA A 110 -9.39 -4.86 4.15
C ALA A 110 -8.04 -4.40 3.57
N ALA A 111 -7.16 -3.84 4.41
CA ALA A 111 -5.82 -3.39 4.03
C ALA A 111 -4.93 -4.54 3.53
N ALA A 112 -5.02 -5.71 4.16
CA ALA A 112 -4.31 -6.91 3.74
C ALA A 112 -4.82 -7.42 2.39
N ALA A 113 -6.14 -7.55 2.23
CA ALA A 113 -6.76 -7.95 0.97
C ALA A 113 -6.45 -6.95 -0.16
N PHE A 114 -6.39 -5.66 0.15
CA PHE A 114 -6.09 -4.63 -0.82
C PHE A 114 -4.70 -4.77 -1.46
N GLN A 115 -3.73 -5.35 -0.76
CA GLN A 115 -2.40 -5.60 -1.33
C GLN A 115 -2.47 -6.49 -2.58
N TRP A 116 -3.44 -7.40 -2.64
CA TRP A 116 -3.63 -8.32 -3.75
C TRP A 116 -4.22 -7.67 -4.99
N VAL A 117 -4.85 -6.51 -4.88
CA VAL A 117 -5.37 -5.77 -6.04
C VAL A 117 -4.54 -4.52 -6.36
N ASN A 118 -3.54 -4.21 -5.52
CA ASN A 118 -2.70 -3.05 -5.67
C ASN A 118 -1.59 -3.30 -6.70
N PRO A 119 -1.61 -2.63 -7.87
CA PRO A 119 -0.60 -2.83 -8.93
C PRO A 119 0.81 -2.50 -8.47
N LYS A 120 0.98 -1.51 -7.60
CA LYS A 120 2.29 -1.09 -7.08
C LYS A 120 2.87 -2.21 -6.22
N ALA A 121 2.04 -2.85 -5.40
CA ALA A 121 2.43 -4.01 -4.62
C ALA A 121 2.87 -5.16 -5.54
N TRP A 122 2.12 -5.45 -6.60
CA TRP A 122 2.51 -6.49 -7.58
C TRP A 122 3.85 -6.20 -8.27
N VAL A 123 4.04 -4.97 -8.78
CA VAL A 123 5.31 -4.59 -9.41
C VAL A 123 6.47 -4.73 -8.44
N MET A 124 6.31 -4.26 -7.19
CA MET A 124 7.32 -4.42 -6.15
C MET A 124 7.62 -5.88 -5.84
N ALA A 125 6.58 -6.71 -5.68
CA ALA A 125 6.74 -8.12 -5.31
C ALA A 125 7.39 -8.94 -6.42
N VAL A 126 6.94 -8.78 -7.67
CA VAL A 126 7.52 -9.48 -8.83
C VAL A 126 8.96 -9.05 -9.05
N THR A 127 9.25 -7.74 -8.99
CA THR A 127 10.62 -7.23 -9.15
C THR A 127 11.54 -7.77 -8.06
N ALA A 128 11.10 -7.72 -6.80
CA ALA A 128 11.89 -8.21 -5.68
C ALA A 128 12.17 -9.72 -5.80
N MET A 129 11.14 -10.52 -6.10
CA MET A 129 11.26 -11.98 -6.19
C MET A 129 12.00 -12.45 -7.45
N ALA A 130 12.11 -11.62 -8.49
CA ALA A 130 12.94 -11.90 -9.65
C ALA A 130 14.43 -11.63 -9.39
N VAL A 131 14.75 -10.65 -8.54
CA VAL A 131 16.12 -10.12 -8.38
C VAL A 131 16.87 -10.72 -7.19
N TYR A 132 16.21 -10.91 -6.05
CA TYR A 132 16.90 -11.16 -4.78
C TYR A 132 16.95 -12.62 -4.27
N PRO A 133 15.95 -13.49 -4.53
CA PRO A 133 16.05 -14.89 -4.15
C PRO A 133 17.24 -15.62 -4.78
N ASN A 134 17.91 -16.46 -4.00
CA ASN A 134 18.99 -17.32 -4.49
C ASN A 134 18.40 -18.70 -4.87
N PRO A 135 18.59 -19.19 -6.11
CA PRO A 135 18.07 -20.49 -6.55
C PRO A 135 18.51 -21.69 -5.69
N GLU A 136 19.73 -21.70 -5.16
CA GLU A 136 20.26 -22.81 -4.34
C GLU A 136 19.60 -22.87 -2.95
N HIS A 137 19.13 -21.73 -2.45
CA HIS A 137 18.50 -21.59 -1.13
C HIS A 137 17.18 -20.82 -1.24
N TYR A 138 16.35 -21.24 -2.19
CA TYR A 138 15.22 -20.45 -2.65
C TYR A 138 14.18 -20.17 -1.55
N ALA A 139 13.70 -21.20 -0.86
CA ALA A 139 12.69 -21.04 0.19
C ALA A 139 13.17 -20.10 1.33
N LEU A 140 14.43 -20.26 1.75
CA LEU A 140 15.03 -19.41 2.78
C LEU A 140 15.14 -17.95 2.31
N THR A 141 15.63 -17.73 1.10
CA THR A 141 15.84 -16.37 0.57
C THR A 141 14.55 -15.64 0.24
N VAL A 142 13.51 -16.34 -0.23
CA VAL A 142 12.14 -15.80 -0.35
C VAL A 142 11.63 -15.31 1.01
N GLY A 143 11.83 -16.11 2.07
CA GLY A 143 11.47 -15.72 3.44
C GLY A 143 12.22 -14.47 3.91
N ILE A 144 13.53 -14.39 3.65
CA ILE A 144 14.35 -13.22 3.97
C ILE A 144 13.85 -11.97 3.25
N VAL A 145 13.57 -12.06 1.94
CA VAL A 145 13.03 -10.95 1.15
C VAL A 145 11.71 -10.44 1.75
N ALA A 146 10.78 -11.35 2.05
CA ALA A 146 9.50 -11.00 2.64
C ALA A 146 9.65 -10.32 4.01
N LEU A 147 10.53 -10.83 4.87
CA LEU A 147 10.80 -10.25 6.19
C LEU A 147 11.45 -8.87 6.11
N VAL A 148 12.41 -8.67 5.20
CA VAL A 148 13.05 -7.36 4.99
C VAL A 148 12.02 -6.34 4.55
N PHE A 149 11.14 -6.69 3.60
CA PHE A 149 10.05 -5.81 3.20
C PHE A 149 9.10 -5.51 4.36
N ALA A 150 8.70 -6.50 5.16
CA ALA A 150 7.86 -6.26 6.31
C ALA A 150 8.52 -5.30 7.33
N ALA A 151 9.80 -5.50 7.62
CA ALA A 151 10.57 -4.67 8.55
C ALA A 151 10.74 -3.23 8.06
N VAL A 152 10.94 -3.01 6.75
CA VAL A 152 11.10 -1.69 6.14
C VAL A 152 9.74 -1.00 5.89
N ASN A 153 8.69 -1.78 5.64
CA ASN A 153 7.37 -1.24 5.35
C ASN A 153 6.81 -0.50 6.57
N VAL A 154 6.86 -1.10 7.76
CA VAL A 154 6.33 -0.52 9.02
C VAL A 154 6.81 0.92 9.28
N PRO A 155 8.12 1.24 9.30
CA PRO A 155 8.56 2.62 9.48
C PRO A 155 8.11 3.52 8.32
N SER A 156 8.18 3.03 7.08
CA SER A 156 7.79 3.81 5.89
C SER A 156 6.31 4.24 5.95
N VAL A 157 5.41 3.30 6.24
CA VAL A 157 3.97 3.57 6.34
C VAL A 157 3.62 4.37 7.59
N SER A 158 4.38 4.19 8.67
CA SER A 158 4.26 5.00 9.90
C SER A 158 4.56 6.46 9.63
N THR A 159 5.57 6.78 8.80
CA THR A 159 5.88 8.16 8.42
C THR A 159 4.68 8.83 7.74
N TRP A 160 4.00 8.15 6.82
CA TRP A 160 2.83 8.69 6.13
C TRP A 160 1.62 8.89 7.05
N ALA A 161 1.31 7.89 7.89
CA ALA A 161 0.23 8.01 8.87
C ALA A 161 0.52 9.09 9.93
N GLY A 162 1.78 9.17 10.38
CA GLY A 162 2.25 10.16 11.34
C GLY A 162 2.19 11.57 10.77
N PHE A 163 2.64 11.76 9.53
CA PHE A 163 2.57 13.05 8.85
C PHE A 163 1.13 13.53 8.66
N GLY A 164 0.22 12.63 8.26
CA GLY A 164 -1.21 12.92 8.22
C GLY A 164 -1.77 13.31 9.59
N SER A 165 -1.40 12.58 10.64
CA SER A 165 -1.85 12.87 12.01
C SER A 165 -1.30 14.19 12.54
N ALA A 166 -0.09 14.60 12.17
CA ALA A 166 0.51 15.87 12.56
C ALA A 166 -0.17 17.06 11.88
N LEU A 167 -0.60 16.89 10.62
CA LEU A 167 -1.33 17.93 9.87
C LEU A 167 -2.82 18.03 10.23
N ARG A 168 -3.32 17.15 11.10
CA ARG A 168 -4.73 17.08 11.50
C ARG A 168 -5.25 18.40 12.03
N GLU A 169 -4.55 19.06 12.96
CA GLU A 169 -5.02 20.33 13.54
C GLU A 169 -5.11 21.43 12.48
N TRP A 170 -4.10 21.55 11.61
CA TRP A 170 -4.09 22.52 10.53
C TRP A 170 -5.22 22.29 9.51
N LEU A 171 -5.54 21.02 9.24
CA LEU A 171 -6.62 20.57 8.36
C LEU A 171 -8.00 20.54 9.03
N SER A 172 -8.14 20.97 10.30
CA SER A 172 -9.45 21.06 10.96
C SER A 172 -10.36 22.13 10.37
N VAL A 173 -9.78 23.10 9.66
CA VAL A 173 -10.52 24.12 8.90
C VAL A 173 -11.21 23.45 7.69
N PRO A 174 -12.55 23.50 7.58
CA PRO A 174 -13.29 22.76 6.54
C PRO A 174 -12.85 23.04 5.10
N VAL A 175 -12.49 24.29 4.79
CA VAL A 175 -12.00 24.69 3.46
C VAL A 175 -10.66 24.02 3.15
N ARG A 176 -9.73 23.96 4.12
CA ARG A 176 -8.44 23.30 3.95
C ARG A 176 -8.62 21.79 3.79
N LEU A 177 -9.47 21.18 4.62
CA LEU A 177 -9.79 19.76 4.53
C LEU A 177 -10.38 19.38 3.17
N LYS A 178 -11.32 20.19 2.65
CA LYS A 178 -11.96 19.97 1.35
C LYS A 178 -10.91 19.90 0.25
N TRP A 179 -10.08 20.94 0.11
CA TRP A 179 -9.07 20.99 -0.95
C TRP A 179 -8.02 19.92 -0.78
N PHE A 180 -7.61 19.66 0.47
CA PHE A 180 -6.69 18.58 0.79
C PHE A 180 -7.23 17.21 0.33
N ASN A 181 -8.46 16.87 0.71
CA ASN A 181 -9.12 15.62 0.34
C ASN A 181 -9.30 15.48 -1.18
N ILE A 182 -9.63 16.56 -1.88
CA ILE A 182 -9.72 16.58 -3.35
C ILE A 182 -8.33 16.29 -3.95
N THR A 183 -7.28 16.95 -3.49
CA THR A 183 -5.91 16.71 -3.96
C THR A 183 -5.50 15.25 -3.75
N MET A 184 -5.77 14.67 -2.56
CA MET A 184 -5.46 13.27 -2.29
C MET A 184 -6.26 12.31 -3.16
N ALA A 185 -7.53 12.59 -3.40
CA ALA A 185 -8.36 11.80 -4.31
C ALA A 185 -7.81 11.84 -5.73
N VAL A 186 -7.46 13.03 -6.25
CA VAL A 186 -6.87 13.19 -7.58
C VAL A 186 -5.53 12.46 -7.68
N LEU A 187 -4.63 12.63 -6.70
CA LEU A 187 -3.36 11.92 -6.67
C LEU A 187 -3.53 10.40 -6.62
N LEU A 188 -4.53 9.91 -5.87
CA LEU A 188 -4.86 8.49 -5.81
C LEU A 188 -5.34 7.97 -7.17
N VAL A 189 -6.19 8.71 -7.86
CA VAL A 189 -6.64 8.38 -9.23
C VAL A 189 -5.48 8.42 -10.21
N LEU A 190 -4.63 9.45 -10.17
CA LEU A 190 -3.44 9.54 -11.03
C LEU A 190 -2.46 8.40 -10.79
N SER A 191 -2.38 7.88 -9.56
CA SER A 191 -1.55 6.71 -9.25
C SER A 191 -2.04 5.42 -9.91
N LEU A 192 -3.24 5.40 -10.50
CA LEU A 192 -3.75 4.30 -11.32
C LEU A 192 -3.18 4.30 -12.75
N TRP A 193 -2.56 5.40 -13.21
CA TRP A 193 -2.04 5.51 -14.57
C TRP A 193 -1.12 4.35 -15.00
N PRO A 194 -0.18 3.86 -14.15
CA PRO A 194 0.64 2.71 -14.50
C PRO A 194 -0.13 1.38 -14.66
N MET A 195 -1.39 1.30 -14.21
CA MET A 195 -2.23 0.12 -14.42
C MET A 195 -2.81 0.02 -15.82
N LEU A 196 -3.01 1.19 -16.46
CA LEU A 196 -3.70 1.36 -17.73
C LEU A 196 -2.79 1.13 -18.94
N ASN A 197 -1.47 1.13 -18.70
CA ASN A 197 -0.44 0.79 -19.68
C ASN A 197 0.12 -0.62 -19.41
#